data_AF-A0A853XDC2-F1
#
_entry.id   AF-A0A853XDC2-F1
#
_cell.length_a   1.000
_cell.length_b   1.000
_cell.length_c   1.000
_cell.angle_alpha   90.00
_cell.angle_beta   90.00
_cell.angle_gamma   90.00
#
_symmetry.space_group_name_H-M   'P 1'
#
loop_
_entity.id
_entity.type
_entity.pdbx_description
1 polymer ?
#
loop_
_entity_poly.entity_id
_entity_poly.type
_entity_poly.pdbx_seq_one_letter_code
_entity_poly.pdbx_strand_id
1 'polypeptide(L)'
;MGKKTHYPAEIKWKVVEMKHQGFKNKEIMDALGIKHVAQIKTWMKWYREGETYRFEQSIGRQSAHGKGLKRLTELEQKELEIRYLKAKIILLEKCQEILRRWEEKKK
;
A
#
# COMPACT_ATOMS: atom_id res chain seq x y z
N MET A 1 -11.30 -27.92 -6.11
CA MET A 1 -10.35 -27.02 -5.42
C MET A 1 -10.17 -25.75 -6.24
N GLY A 2 -10.57 -24.58 -5.73
CA GLY A 2 -10.48 -23.32 -6.47
C GLY A 2 -9.04 -22.84 -6.61
N LYS A 3 -8.61 -22.49 -7.83
CA LYS A 3 -7.29 -21.87 -8.07
C LYS A 3 -7.22 -20.53 -7.33
N LYS A 4 -6.37 -20.42 -6.30
CA LYS A 4 -6.11 -19.15 -5.61
C LYS A 4 -5.44 -18.20 -6.60
N THR A 5 -6.14 -17.14 -7.02
CA THR A 5 -5.56 -16.11 -7.88
C THR A 5 -4.50 -15.33 -7.10
N HIS A 6 -3.26 -15.44 -7.54
CA HIS A 6 -2.14 -14.68 -7.00
C HIS A 6 -2.10 -13.30 -7.67
N TYR A 7 -2.09 -12.25 -6.87
CA TYR A 7 -1.86 -10.89 -7.35
C TYR A 7 -0.44 -10.45 -6.97
N PRO A 8 0.31 -9.87 -7.91
CA PRO A 8 1.66 -9.42 -7.64
C PRO A 8 1.64 -8.17 -6.73
N ALA A 9 2.79 -7.82 -6.15
CA ALA A 9 2.87 -6.78 -5.12
C ALA A 9 2.40 -5.41 -5.64
N GLU A 10 2.66 -5.12 -6.92
CA GLU A 10 2.29 -3.91 -7.65
C GLU A 10 0.78 -3.70 -7.62
N ILE A 11 -0.01 -4.76 -7.84
CA ILE A 11 -1.48 -4.68 -7.80
C ILE A 11 -1.96 -4.36 -6.37
N LYS A 12 -1.33 -4.95 -5.35
CA LYS A 12 -1.69 -4.70 -3.94
C LYS A 12 -1.37 -3.26 -3.54
N TRP A 13 -0.23 -2.73 -3.97
CA TRP A 13 0.13 -1.32 -3.80
C TRP A 13 -0.81 -0.39 -4.55
N LYS A 14 -1.22 -0.75 -5.77
CA LYS A 14 -2.19 0.04 -6.55
C LYS A 14 -3.55 0.12 -5.86
N VAL A 15 -3.98 -0.94 -5.20
CA VAL A 15 -5.20 -0.93 -4.35
C VAL A 15 -5.08 0.10 -3.23
N VAL A 16 -3.95 0.15 -2.53
CA VAL A 16 -3.73 1.11 -1.43
C VAL A 16 -3.75 2.55 -1.96
N GLU A 17 -3.10 2.80 -3.09
CA GLU A 17 -3.10 4.11 -3.75
C GLU A 17 -4.51 4.56 -4.13
N MET A 18 -5.27 3.71 -4.84
CA MET A 18 -6.65 4.01 -5.22
C MET A 18 -7.56 4.20 -3.99
N LYS A 19 -7.29 3.49 -2.89
CA LYS A 19 -8.01 3.70 -1.64
C LYS A 19 -7.75 5.06 -1.00
N HIS A 20 -6.51 5.57 -1.05
CA HIS A 20 -6.20 6.93 -0.61
C HIS A 20 -6.82 7.99 -1.50
N GLN A 21 -6.96 7.69 -2.80
CA GLN A 21 -7.65 8.56 -3.76
C GLN A 21 -9.19 8.51 -3.64
N GLY A 22 -9.74 7.71 -2.72
CA GLY A 22 -11.18 7.67 -2.44
C GLY A 22 -12.00 6.70 -3.29
N PHE A 23 -11.37 5.86 -4.12
CA PHE A 23 -12.10 4.92 -4.98
C PHE A 23 -12.87 3.86 -4.17
N LYS A 24 -14.07 3.54 -4.65
CA LYS A 24 -14.92 2.48 -4.10
C LYS A 24 -14.34 1.12 -4.45
N ASN A 25 -14.69 0.10 -3.65
CA ASN A 25 -14.19 -1.26 -3.87
C ASN A 25 -14.53 -1.79 -5.27
N LYS A 26 -15.72 -1.47 -5.79
CA LYS A 26 -16.16 -1.92 -7.11
C LYS A 26 -15.27 -1.36 -8.23
N GLU A 27 -14.98 -0.06 -8.19
CA GLU A 27 -14.11 0.60 -9.18
C GLU A 27 -12.69 0.02 -9.17
N ILE A 28 -12.17 -0.26 -7.97
CA ILE A 28 -10.85 -0.90 -7.81
C ILE A 28 -10.86 -2.34 -8.34
N MET A 29 -11.94 -3.09 -8.10
CA MET A 29 -12.09 -4.45 -8.62
C MET A 29 -12.12 -4.46 -10.15
N ASP A 30 -12.90 -3.58 -10.74
CA ASP A 30 -13.05 -3.47 -12.19
C ASP A 30 -11.74 -3.02 -12.85
N ALA A 31 -11.06 -2.01 -12.28
CA ALA A 31 -9.81 -1.46 -12.84
C ALA A 31 -8.61 -2.43 -12.75
N LEU A 32 -8.52 -3.22 -11.67
CA LEU A 32 -7.37 -4.10 -11.41
C LEU A 32 -7.67 -5.58 -11.66
N GLY A 33 -8.87 -5.90 -12.15
CA GLY A 33 -9.32 -7.28 -12.40
C GLY A 33 -9.39 -8.13 -11.12
N ILE A 34 -9.67 -7.51 -9.97
CA ILE A 34 -9.73 -8.22 -8.68
C ILE A 34 -11.09 -8.86 -8.51
N LYS A 35 -11.11 -10.19 -8.39
CA LYS A 35 -12.35 -10.97 -8.29
C LYS A 35 -13.12 -10.80 -6.98
N HIS A 36 -12.42 -10.55 -5.86
CA HIS A 36 -13.04 -10.58 -4.54
C HIS A 36 -12.70 -9.35 -3.71
N VAL A 37 -13.74 -8.65 -3.23
CA VAL A 37 -13.62 -7.50 -2.33
C VAL A 37 -12.87 -7.81 -1.04
N ALA A 38 -12.93 -9.06 -0.56
CA ALA A 38 -12.20 -9.49 0.62
C ALA A 38 -10.68 -9.29 0.46
N GLN A 39 -10.13 -9.44 -0.74
CA GLN A 39 -8.71 -9.23 -1.01
C GLN A 39 -8.30 -7.78 -0.80
N ILE A 40 -9.13 -6.85 -1.29
CA ILE A 40 -8.95 -5.40 -1.07
C ILE A 40 -8.97 -5.09 0.43
N LYS A 41 -9.93 -5.66 1.17
CA LYS A 41 -10.04 -5.46 2.63
C LYS A 41 -8.81 -6.00 3.36
N THR A 42 -8.35 -7.20 3.01
CA THR A 42 -7.15 -7.81 3.61
C THR A 42 -5.89 -6.99 3.32
N TRP A 43 -5.69 -6.53 2.09
CA TRP A 43 -4.51 -5.71 1.76
C TRP A 43 -4.53 -4.36 2.46
N MET A 44 -5.70 -3.73 2.58
CA MET A 44 -5.86 -2.50 3.37
C MET A 44 -5.64 -2.73 4.86
N LYS A 45 -6.02 -3.90 5.40
CA LYS A 45 -5.72 -4.27 6.79
C LYS A 45 -4.22 -4.37 7.01
N TRP A 46 -3.51 -5.14 6.18
CA TRP A 46 -2.06 -5.26 6.26
C TRP A 46 -1.36 -3.91 6.13
N TYR A 47 -1.83 -3.05 5.23
CA TYR A 47 -1.28 -1.70 5.10
C TYR A 47 -1.43 -0.88 6.40
N ARG A 48 -2.61 -0.89 7.03
CA ARG A 48 -2.86 -0.17 8.30
C ARG A 48 -2.05 -0.73 9.47
N GLU A 49 -1.84 -2.04 9.48
CA GLU A 49 -1.09 -2.75 10.53
C GLU A 49 0.42 -2.75 10.26
N GLY A 50 0.90 -2.10 9.19
CA GLY A 50 2.31 -2.08 8.81
C GLY A 50 2.84 -3.43 8.29
N GLU A 51 1.96 -4.40 8.01
CA GLU A 51 2.29 -5.73 7.52
C GLU A 51 2.49 -5.78 5.98
N THR A 52 2.95 -4.69 5.37
CA THR A 52 3.12 -4.59 3.91
C THR A 52 4.18 -5.54 3.35
N TYR A 53 5.07 -6.09 4.20
CA TYR A 53 5.98 -7.18 3.84
C TYR A 53 5.26 -8.41 3.25
N ARG A 54 3.97 -8.60 3.58
CA ARG A 54 3.12 -9.66 3.02
C ARG A 54 2.76 -9.42 1.55
N PHE A 55 2.93 -8.22 1.02
CA PHE A 55 2.63 -7.92 -0.39
C PHE A 55 3.63 -8.61 -1.32
N GLU A 56 4.88 -8.74 -0.90
CA GLU A 56 5.98 -9.35 -1.66
C GLU A 56 6.06 -10.88 -1.51
N GLN A 57 5.38 -11.45 -0.51
CA GLN A 57 5.33 -12.90 -0.34
C GLN A 57 4.49 -13.54 -1.45
N SER A 58 5.16 -14.10 -2.46
CA SER A 58 4.53 -14.95 -3.46
C SER A 58 4.21 -16.33 -2.87
N ILE A 59 3.04 -16.86 -3.21
CA ILE A 59 2.52 -18.16 -2.71
C ILE A 59 3.41 -19.36 -3.15
N GLY A 60 4.42 -19.13 -4.01
CA GLY A 60 5.35 -20.15 -4.49
C GLY A 60 6.62 -20.33 -3.64
N ARG A 61 6.94 -19.39 -2.73
CA ARG A 61 7.88 -19.71 -1.65
C ARG A 61 7.06 -20.45 -0.61
N GLN A 62 7.12 -21.78 -0.66
CA GLN A 62 6.68 -22.62 0.44
C GLN A 62 7.07 -21.91 1.73
N SER A 63 6.07 -21.68 2.58
CA SER A 63 6.28 -21.15 3.90
C SER A 63 7.38 -21.97 4.56
N ALA A 64 8.59 -21.42 4.61
CA ALA A 64 9.63 -21.89 5.50
C ALA A 64 9.29 -21.47 6.94
N HIS A 65 8.01 -21.57 7.34
CA HIS A 65 7.57 -21.58 8.76
C HIS A 65 8.04 -22.86 9.48
N GLY A 66 9.23 -23.36 9.11
CA GLY A 66 10.04 -24.26 9.92
C GLY A 66 11.34 -23.61 10.41
N LYS A 67 11.76 -22.44 9.90
CA LYS A 67 12.98 -21.76 10.34
C LYS A 67 12.83 -20.24 10.31
N GLY A 68 12.66 -19.65 11.51
CA GLY A 68 13.07 -18.29 11.82
C GLY A 68 12.29 -17.18 11.13
N LEU A 69 11.32 -16.63 11.85
CA LEU A 69 10.87 -15.25 11.67
C LEU A 69 12.09 -14.31 11.75
N LYS A 70 12.77 -14.03 10.63
CA LYS A 70 13.58 -12.81 10.54
C LYS A 70 12.59 -11.66 10.49
N ARG A 71 12.20 -11.19 11.69
CA ARG A 71 11.66 -9.83 11.85
C ARG A 71 12.60 -8.90 11.09
N LEU A 72 12.04 -7.97 10.33
CA LEU A 72 12.82 -6.83 9.83
C LEU A 72 13.64 -6.30 11.01
N THR A 73 14.93 -6.10 10.79
CA THR A 73 15.77 -5.47 11.79
C THR A 73 15.20 -4.10 12.12
N GLU A 74 15.40 -3.62 13.34
CA GLU A 74 14.94 -2.28 13.73
C GLU A 74 15.44 -1.20 12.77
N LEU A 75 16.60 -1.41 12.16
CA LEU A 75 17.16 -0.53 11.15
C LEU A 75 16.32 -0.49 9.87
N GLU A 76 15.98 -1.66 9.31
CA GLU A 76 15.13 -1.76 8.12
C GLU A 76 13.73 -1.18 8.36
N GLN A 77 13.17 -1.36 9.57
CA GLN A 77 11.89 -0.75 9.95
C GLN A 77 11.99 0.78 10.00
N LYS A 78 13.04 1.31 10.63
CA LYS A 78 13.27 2.76 10.71
C LYS A 78 13.54 3.38 9.34
N GLU A 79 14.26 2.69 8.45
CA GLU A 79 14.50 3.18 7.09
C GLU A 79 13.20 3.30 6.28
N LEU A 80 12.29 2.33 6.43
CA LEU A 80 10.97 2.38 5.81
C LEU A 80 10.13 3.52 6.37
N GLU A 81 10.14 3.72 7.69
CA GLU A 81 9.43 4.82 8.34
C GLU A 81 9.98 6.19 7.91
N ILE A 82 11.31 6.34 7.86
CA ILE A 82 11.96 7.55 7.34
C ILE A 82 11.54 7.82 5.90
N ARG A 83 11.53 6.79 5.04
CA ARG A 83 11.15 6.95 3.63
C ARG A 83 9.69 7.37 3.50
N TYR A 84 8.79 6.79 4.30
CA TYR A 84 7.38 7.15 4.35
C TYR A 84 7.18 8.60 4.83
N LEU A 85 7.82 9.00 5.93
CA LEU A 85 7.73 10.35 6.47
C LEU A 85 8.26 11.40 5.49
N LYS A 86 9.36 11.13 4.79
CA LYS A 86 9.89 12.00 3.72
C LYS A 86 8.87 12.21 2.60
N ALA A 87 8.23 11.14 2.13
CA ALA A 87 7.20 11.24 1.09
C ALA A 87 5.99 12.09 1.55
N LYS A 88 5.58 11.93 2.82
CA LYS A 88 4.49 12.72 3.41
C LYS A 88 4.83 14.21 3.50
N ILE A 89 6.07 14.56 3.89
CA ILE A 89 6.53 15.95 3.93
C ILE A 89 6.47 16.58 2.54
N ILE A 90 7.02 15.91 1.52
CA ILE A 90 7.02 16.41 0.13
C ILE A 90 5.60 16.68 -0.37
N LEU A 91 4.65 15.80 -0.03
CA LEU A 91 3.25 15.97 -0.41
C LEU A 91 2.63 17.20 0.28
N LEU A 92 2.86 17.37 1.58
CA LEU A 92 2.36 18.52 2.33
C LEU A 92 2.93 19.84 1.81
N GLU A 93 4.23 19.89 1.51
CA GLU A 93 4.88 21.06 0.92
C GLU A 93 4.24 21.44 -0.43
N LYS A 94 3.97 20.45 -1.29
CA LYS A 94 3.26 20.70 -2.56
C LYS A 94 1.85 21.24 -2.33
N CYS A 95 1.11 20.71 -1.35
CA CYS A 95 -0.22 21.22 -1.02
C CYS A 95 -0.17 22.67 -0.50
N GLN A 96 0.79 23.01 0.35
CA GLN A 96 0.99 24.37 0.85
C GLN A 96 1.35 25.34 -0.26
N GLU A 97 2.20 24.93 -1.20
CA GLU A 97 2.56 25.75 -2.36
C GLU A 97 1.35 26.05 -3.25
N ILE A 98 0.52 25.02 -3.52
CA ILE A 98 -0.73 25.20 -4.27
C ILE A 98 -1.65 26.18 -3.54
N LEU A 99 -1.79 26.06 -2.22
CA LEU A 99 -2.62 26.94 -1.41
C LEU A 99 -2.12 28.40 -1.49
N ARG A 100 -0.82 28.64 -1.35
CA ARG A 100 -0.22 29.98 -1.48
C ARG A 100 -0.51 30.61 -2.83
N ARG A 101 -0.29 29.87 -3.93
CA ARG A 101 -0.62 30.34 -5.29
C ARG A 101 -2.09 30.65 -5.46
N TRP A 102 -2.96 29.93 -4.76
CA TRP A 102 -4.40 30.15 -4.81
C TRP A 102 -4.82 31.43 -4.10
N GLU A 103 -4.21 31.72 -2.94
CA GLU A 103 -4.42 32.96 -2.20
C GLU A 103 -3.83 34.18 -2.93
N GLU A 104 -2.66 34.05 -3.56
CA GLU A 104 -2.07 35.12 -4.38
C GLU A 104 -2.95 35.51 -5.57
N LYS A 105 -3.67 34.55 -6.18
CA LYS A 105 -4.59 34.81 -7.29
C LYS A 105 -5.91 35.47 -6.88
N LYS A 106 -6.27 35.42 -5.60
CA LYS A 106 -7.47 36.08 -5.07
C LYS A 106 -7.24 37.55 -4.73
N LYS A 107 -5.98 37.97 -4.64
CA LYS A 107 -5.56 39.33 -4.31
C LYS A 107 -5.49 40.20 -5.57
#